data_AF-A0A7K1SSP1-F1
#
_entry.id   AF-A0A7K1SSP1-F1
#
_cell.length_a   1.000
_cell.length_b   1.000
_cell.length_c   1.000
_cell.angle_alpha   90.00
_cell.angle_beta   90.00
_cell.angle_gamma   90.00
#
_symmetry.space_group_name_H-M   'P 1'
#
loop_
_entity.id
_entity.type
_entity.pdbx_description
1 polymer ?
#
loop_
_entity_poly.entity_id
_entity_poly.type
_entity_poly.pdbx_seq_one_letter_code
_entity_poly.pdbx_strand_id
1 'polypeptide(L)'
;MNEIEEKLWNYIDGFCTEEEQKTISQRIEKDENYRRKYAELLAFQENINAIDLEEPSMGFTFKVMENIRSEQARVPLKTHINHRIIGVIAAFFIFSILLLLGYIFANISWSHAVAIKLPQINLPAVNSYLNPVVIKGFLFFDVVLGLFFLDHYFRKWFFEKK
;
A
#
# COMPACT_ATOMS: atom_id res chain seq x y z
N MET A 1 -5.02 11.12 -32.11
CA MET A 1 -6.34 11.77 -31.99
C MET A 1 -6.14 13.23 -32.33
N ASN A 2 -6.99 13.85 -33.16
CA ASN A 2 -6.82 15.24 -33.57
C ASN A 2 -7.38 16.19 -32.49
N GLU A 3 -6.57 17.08 -31.93
CA GLU A 3 -7.00 18.02 -30.86
C GLU A 3 -8.19 18.93 -31.26
N ILE A 4 -8.35 19.20 -32.56
CA ILE A 4 -9.47 19.99 -33.11
C ILE A 4 -10.79 19.27 -32.91
N GLU A 5 -10.80 17.96 -33.10
CA GLU A 5 -11.99 17.11 -33.03
C GLU A 5 -12.45 16.91 -31.58
N GLU A 6 -11.52 16.68 -30.66
CA GLU A 6 -11.79 16.57 -29.23
C GLU A 6 -12.42 17.86 -28.66
N LYS A 7 -11.90 19.02 -29.07
CA LYS A 7 -12.47 20.33 -28.68
C LYS A 7 -13.87 20.53 -29.25
N LEU A 8 -14.14 20.07 -30.48
CA LEU A 8 -15.47 20.14 -31.08
C LEU A 8 -16.45 19.18 -30.40
N TRP A 9 -16.02 17.99 -30.00
CA TRP A 9 -16.84 17.06 -29.20
C TRP A 9 -17.22 17.64 -27.85
N ASN A 10 -16.25 18.18 -27.09
CA ASN A 10 -16.54 18.84 -25.81
C ASN A 10 -17.52 20.00 -25.95
N TYR A 11 -17.49 20.71 -27.10
CA TYR A 11 -18.43 21.77 -27.43
C TYR A 11 -19.84 21.25 -27.73
N ILE A 12 -19.97 20.13 -28.47
CA ILE A 12 -21.25 19.48 -28.80
C ILE A 12 -21.89 18.89 -27.53
N ASP A 13 -21.09 18.26 -26.67
CA ASP A 13 -21.56 17.59 -25.44
C ASP A 13 -21.81 18.56 -24.28
N GLY A 14 -21.41 19.84 -24.42
CA GLY A 14 -21.60 20.87 -23.39
C GLY A 14 -20.63 20.79 -22.20
N PHE A 15 -19.50 20.08 -22.35
CA PHE A 15 -18.45 20.00 -21.33
C PHE A 15 -17.42 21.15 -21.39
N CYS A 16 -17.59 22.12 -22.30
CA CYS A 16 -16.73 23.30 -22.42
C CYS A 16 -17.05 24.39 -21.39
N THR A 17 -16.03 25.16 -21.02
CA THR A 17 -16.21 26.41 -20.27
C THR A 17 -16.80 27.53 -21.17
N GLU A 18 -17.43 28.55 -20.58
CA GLU A 18 -18.07 29.64 -21.34
C GLU A 18 -17.10 30.40 -22.26
N GLU A 19 -15.83 30.51 -21.87
CA GLU A 19 -14.76 31.16 -22.65
C GLU A 19 -14.34 30.32 -23.86
N GLU A 20 -14.24 29.01 -23.67
CA GLU A 20 -13.93 28.05 -24.73
C GLU A 20 -15.08 27.95 -25.73
N GLN A 21 -16.33 27.99 -25.24
CA GLN A 21 -17.53 27.96 -26.08
C GLN A 21 -17.56 29.15 -27.05
N LYS A 22 -17.25 30.36 -26.57
CA LYS A 22 -17.14 31.57 -27.42
C LYS A 22 -15.97 31.50 -28.39
N THR A 23 -14.85 30.92 -27.96
CA THR A 23 -13.66 30.77 -28.81
C THR A 23 -13.91 29.77 -29.93
N ILE A 24 -14.57 28.65 -29.63
CA ILE A 24 -14.90 27.60 -30.60
C ILE A 24 -15.99 28.08 -31.56
N SER A 25 -17.02 28.80 -31.11
CA SER A 25 -18.05 29.36 -32.00
C SER A 25 -17.46 30.36 -33.01
N GLN A 26 -16.56 31.24 -32.56
CA GLN A 26 -15.84 32.14 -33.45
C GLN A 26 -14.92 31.41 -34.44
N ARG A 27 -14.33 30.28 -34.03
CA ARG A 27 -13.49 29.45 -34.92
C ARG A 27 -14.32 28.69 -35.96
N ILE A 28 -15.51 28.21 -35.59
CA ILE A 28 -16.46 27.60 -36.53
C ILE A 28 -16.90 28.60 -37.61
N GLU A 29 -17.05 29.88 -37.25
CA GLU A 29 -17.45 30.93 -38.19
C GLU A 29 -16.31 31.40 -39.10
N LYS A 30 -15.08 31.46 -38.58
CA LYS A 30 -13.91 32.01 -39.29
C LYS A 30 -13.08 30.97 -40.06
N ASP A 31 -13.07 29.72 -39.62
CA ASP A 31 -12.22 28.67 -40.17
C ASP A 31 -13.07 27.58 -40.86
N GLU A 32 -12.85 27.43 -42.16
CA GLU A 32 -13.55 26.45 -43.00
C GLU A 32 -13.28 25.00 -42.57
N ASN A 33 -12.11 24.72 -42.00
CA ASN A 33 -11.75 23.38 -41.54
C ASN A 33 -12.53 23.00 -40.27
N TYR A 34 -12.69 23.94 -39.34
CA TYR A 34 -13.54 23.77 -38.14
C TYR A 34 -15.00 23.56 -38.52
N ARG A 35 -15.53 24.36 -39.46
CA ARG A 35 -16.92 24.22 -39.94
C ARG A 35 -17.19 22.86 -40.57
N ARG A 36 -16.29 22.39 -41.44
CA ARG A 36 -16.43 21.09 -42.10
C ARG A 36 -16.41 19.94 -41.09
N LYS A 37 -15.49 19.98 -40.13
CA LYS A 37 -15.40 18.97 -39.06
C LYS A 37 -16.62 19.00 -38.15
N TYR A 38 -17.12 20.17 -37.79
CA TYR A 38 -18.35 20.31 -37.01
C TYR A 38 -19.57 19.70 -37.72
N ALA A 39 -19.72 19.95 -39.03
CA ALA A 39 -20.80 19.36 -39.83
C ALA A 39 -20.70 17.82 -39.93
N GLU A 40 -19.48 17.30 -40.07
CA GLU A 40 -19.20 15.85 -40.06
C GLU A 40 -19.60 15.19 -38.74
N LEU A 41 -19.25 15.83 -37.61
CA LEU A 41 -19.60 15.34 -36.26
C LEU A 41 -21.11 15.39 -35.99
N LEU A 42 -21.79 16.46 -36.43
CA LEU A 42 -23.25 16.56 -36.35
C LEU A 42 -23.95 15.46 -37.16
N ALA A 43 -23.52 15.24 -38.40
CA ALA A 43 -24.06 14.17 -39.24
C ALA A 43 -23.83 12.79 -38.60
N PHE A 44 -22.68 12.57 -37.95
CA PHE A 44 -22.41 11.34 -37.22
C PHE A 44 -23.36 11.16 -36.02
N GLN A 45 -23.58 12.21 -35.22
CA GLN A 45 -24.51 12.17 -34.09
C GLN A 45 -25.96 11.86 -34.53
N GLU A 46 -26.41 12.44 -35.64
CA GLU A 46 -27.73 12.13 -36.22
C GLU A 46 -27.84 10.66 -36.64
N ASN A 47 -26.79 10.11 -37.25
CA ASN A 47 -26.76 8.69 -37.62
C ASN A 47 -26.81 7.78 -36.39
N ILE A 48 -26.13 8.13 -35.29
CA ILE A 48 -26.21 7.37 -34.02
C ILE A 48 -27.61 7.47 -33.41
N ASN A 49 -28.19 8.67 -33.38
CA ASN A 49 -29.53 8.87 -32.83
C ASN A 49 -30.63 8.18 -33.65
N ALA A 50 -30.38 7.94 -34.94
CA ALA A 50 -31.27 7.19 -35.83
C ALA A 50 -31.19 5.67 -35.64
N ILE A 51 -30.22 5.17 -34.87
CA ILE A 51 -30.16 3.76 -34.49
C ILE A 51 -31.21 3.57 -33.38
N ASP A 52 -32.15 2.66 -33.60
CA ASP A 52 -33.13 2.28 -32.57
C ASP A 52 -32.39 1.78 -31.32
N LEU A 53 -32.69 2.42 -30.18
CA LEU A 53 -32.17 1.96 -28.90
C LEU A 53 -32.84 0.63 -28.55
N GLU A 54 -32.09 -0.46 -28.65
CA GLU A 54 -32.53 -1.76 -28.16
C GLU A 54 -32.67 -1.72 -26.63
N GLU A 55 -33.85 -2.11 -26.13
CA GLU A 55 -34.06 -2.25 -24.68
C GLU A 55 -33.16 -3.36 -24.13
N PRO A 56 -32.46 -3.14 -23.01
CA PRO A 56 -31.66 -4.18 -22.39
C PRO A 56 -32.53 -5.37 -21.98
N SER A 57 -31.95 -6.57 -21.98
CA SER A 57 -32.67 -7.79 -21.56
C SER A 57 -33.29 -7.62 -20.16
N MET A 58 -34.46 -8.24 -19.93
CA MET A 58 -35.23 -8.17 -18.67
C MET A 58 -34.40 -8.47 -17.40
N GLY A 59 -33.30 -9.23 -17.52
CA GLY A 59 -32.40 -9.58 -16.41
C GLY A 59 -31.10 -8.77 -16.32
N PHE A 60 -30.91 -7.73 -17.14
CA PHE A 60 -29.65 -6.97 -17.21
C PHE A 60 -29.28 -6.35 -15.87
N THR A 61 -30.19 -5.56 -15.29
CA THR A 61 -29.96 -4.89 -14.00
C THR A 61 -29.67 -5.90 -12.89
N PHE A 62 -30.39 -7.03 -12.86
CA PHE A 62 -30.14 -8.09 -11.90
C PHE A 62 -28.73 -8.67 -12.06
N LYS A 63 -28.32 -9.03 -13.28
CA LYS A 63 -26.99 -9.58 -13.57
C LYS A 63 -25.87 -8.60 -13.22
N VAL A 64 -26.02 -7.32 -13.56
CA VAL A 64 -25.03 -6.27 -13.27
C VAL A 64 -24.89 -6.10 -11.76
N MET A 65 -26.00 -5.97 -11.03
CA MET A 65 -25.98 -5.79 -9.59
C MET A 65 -25.45 -7.02 -8.86
N GLU A 66 -25.77 -8.22 -9.32
CA GLU A 66 -25.26 -9.46 -8.75
C GLU A 66 -23.73 -9.58 -8.95
N ASN A 67 -23.22 -9.25 -10.14
CA ASN A 67 -21.78 -9.22 -10.39
C ASN A 67 -21.07 -8.19 -9.50
N ILE A 68 -21.60 -6.97 -9.39
CA ILE A 68 -21.02 -5.92 -8.52
C ILE A 68 -20.99 -6.38 -7.05
N ARG A 69 -22.07 -7.00 -6.57
CA ARG A 69 -22.13 -7.56 -5.21
C ARG A 69 -21.11 -8.67 -5.02
N SER A 70 -20.92 -9.55 -6.00
CA SER A 70 -19.94 -10.63 -5.95
C SER A 70 -18.49 -10.11 -5.90
N GLU A 71 -18.20 -9.02 -6.61
CA GLU A 71 -16.89 -8.39 -6.62
C GLU A 71 -16.61 -7.64 -5.30
N GLN A 72 -17.57 -6.85 -4.81
CA GLN A 72 -17.48 -6.15 -3.52
C GLN A 72 -17.43 -7.11 -2.32
N ALA A 73 -17.99 -8.31 -2.47
CA ALA A 73 -17.95 -9.37 -1.46
C ALA A 73 -16.59 -10.11 -1.38
N ARG A 74 -15.60 -9.79 -2.23
CA ARG A 74 -14.22 -10.24 -2.01
C ARG A 74 -13.61 -9.48 -0.85
N VAL A 75 -13.99 -9.90 0.36
CA VAL A 75 -13.35 -9.55 1.63
C VAL A 75 -11.83 -9.70 1.43
N PRO A 76 -11.00 -8.74 1.88
CA PRO A 76 -9.55 -8.88 1.77
C PRO A 76 -9.16 -10.25 2.35
N LEU A 77 -8.44 -11.05 1.56
CA LEU A 77 -7.91 -12.34 1.98
C LEU A 77 -7.07 -12.09 3.24
N LYS A 78 -7.70 -12.21 4.41
CA LYS A 78 -7.01 -12.11 5.69
C LYS A 78 -6.01 -13.25 5.65
N THR A 79 -4.73 -12.91 5.51
CA THR A 79 -3.65 -13.89 5.55
C THR A 79 -3.88 -14.75 6.80
N HIS A 80 -4.14 -16.04 6.59
CA HIS A 80 -4.37 -17.00 7.67
C HIS A 80 -3.04 -17.28 8.39
N ILE A 81 -2.57 -16.31 9.17
CA ILE A 81 -1.38 -16.48 10.00
C ILE A 81 -1.79 -17.29 11.22
N ASN A 82 -1.20 -18.47 11.38
CA ASN A 82 -1.46 -19.32 12.53
C ASN A 82 -0.72 -18.78 13.77
N HIS A 83 -1.45 -18.09 14.63
CA HIS A 83 -0.92 -17.49 15.87
C HIS A 83 -0.23 -18.50 16.82
N ARG A 84 -0.51 -19.80 16.69
CA ARG A 84 0.19 -20.84 17.46
C ARG A 84 1.68 -20.91 17.11
N ILE A 85 2.02 -20.74 15.83
CA ILE A 85 3.42 -20.78 15.36
C ILE A 85 4.21 -19.59 15.93
N ILE A 86 3.59 -18.41 15.93
CA ILE A 86 4.17 -17.20 16.54
C ILE A 86 4.40 -17.42 18.04
N GLY A 87 3.43 -18.02 18.75
CA GLY A 87 3.56 -18.34 20.17
C GLY A 87 4.73 -19.29 20.48
N VAL A 88 4.92 -20.32 19.65
CA VAL A 88 6.04 -21.27 19.81
C VAL A 88 7.39 -20.59 19.59
N ILE A 89 7.51 -19.77 18.54
CA ILE A 89 8.75 -19.04 18.25
C ILE A 89 9.06 -18.05 19.39
N ALA A 90 8.07 -17.30 19.86
CA ALA A 90 8.24 -16.35 20.96
C ALA A 90 8.67 -17.06 22.28
N ALA A 91 8.02 -18.19 22.61
CA ALA A 91 8.37 -18.97 23.79
C ALA A 91 9.82 -19.49 23.75
N PHE A 92 10.29 -19.92 22.58
CA PHE A 92 11.68 -20.36 22.39
C PHE A 92 12.69 -19.24 22.70
N PHE A 93 12.47 -18.03 22.18
CA PHE A 93 13.35 -16.90 22.44
C PHE A 93 13.34 -16.49 23.92
N ILE A 94 12.18 -16.42 24.55
CA ILE A 94 12.06 -16.11 25.98
C ILE A 94 12.81 -17.14 26.82
N PHE A 95 12.62 -18.43 26.52
CA PHE A 95 13.31 -19.51 27.22
C PHE A 95 14.82 -19.43 27.04
N SER A 96 15.31 -19.17 25.81
CA SER A 96 16.74 -19.00 25.53
C SER A 96 17.34 -17.83 26.31
N ILE A 97 16.63 -16.70 26.39
CA ILE A 97 17.07 -15.51 27.14
C ILE A 97 17.12 -15.81 28.64
N LEU A 98 16.11 -16.49 29.18
CA LEU A 98 16.08 -16.91 30.59
C LEU A 98 17.22 -17.85 30.94
N LEU A 99 17.53 -18.80 30.07
CA LEU A 99 18.61 -19.76 30.29
C LEU A 99 19.97 -19.05 30.30
N LEU A 100 20.16 -18.09 29.39
CA LEU A 100 21.37 -17.26 29.33
C LEU A 100 21.51 -16.35 30.56
N LEU A 101 20.43 -15.69 30.98
CA LEU A 101 20.40 -14.89 32.21
C LEU A 101 20.70 -15.73 33.44
N GLY A 102 20.06 -16.91 33.56
CA GLY A 102 20.30 -17.86 34.64
C GLY A 102 21.76 -18.31 34.69
N TYR A 103 22.36 -18.59 33.53
CA TYR A 103 23.79 -18.91 33.43
C TYR A 103 24.67 -17.74 33.90
N ILE A 104 24.37 -16.51 33.49
CA ILE A 104 25.11 -15.32 33.94
C ILE A 104 24.99 -15.17 35.46
N PHE A 105 23.78 -15.23 36.02
CA PHE A 105 23.57 -15.12 37.47
C PHE A 105 24.25 -16.23 38.25
N ALA A 106 24.26 -17.47 37.75
CA ALA A 106 24.95 -18.59 38.39
C ALA A 106 26.49 -18.43 38.38
N ASN A 107 27.04 -17.75 37.37
CA ASN A 107 28.48 -17.52 37.24
C ASN A 107 28.92 -16.14 37.78
N ILE A 108 27.99 -15.32 38.30
CA ILE A 108 28.33 -14.07 38.97
C ILE A 108 28.88 -14.39 40.37
N SER A 109 30.19 -14.24 40.53
CA SER A 109 30.84 -14.20 41.84
C SER A 109 30.49 -12.87 42.52
N TRP A 110 29.60 -12.91 43.52
CA TRP A 110 29.16 -11.74 44.30
C TRP A 110 30.23 -11.31 45.33
N SER A 111 31.41 -11.04 44.83
CA SER A 111 32.47 -10.34 45.53
C SER A 111 33.28 -9.67 44.44
N HIS A 112 33.24 -8.34 44.36
CA HIS A 112 34.41 -7.45 44.32
C HIS A 112 33.90 -6.01 44.26
N ALA A 113 34.44 -5.20 45.16
CA ALA A 113 34.18 -3.77 45.26
C ALA A 113 34.52 -3.04 43.95
N VAL A 114 33.77 -1.98 43.70
CA VAL A 114 33.93 -1.05 42.59
C VAL A 114 35.38 -0.52 42.53
N ALA A 115 36.17 -1.10 41.65
CA ALA A 115 37.34 -0.48 41.06
C ALA A 115 37.22 -0.74 39.56
N ILE A 116 36.93 0.30 38.78
CA ILE A 116 36.89 0.23 37.32
C ILE A 116 38.34 0.02 36.84
N LYS A 117 38.78 -1.23 36.85
CA LYS A 117 39.83 -1.73 35.97
C LYS A 117 39.10 -2.57 34.94
N LEU A 118 39.00 -2.07 33.71
CA LEU A 118 38.48 -2.83 32.58
C LEU A 118 39.20 -4.19 32.55
N PRO A 119 38.52 -5.31 32.83
CA PRO A 119 39.15 -6.60 32.71
C PRO A 119 39.43 -6.82 31.23
N GLN A 120 40.70 -7.05 30.87
CA GLN A 120 41.00 -7.72 29.60
C GLN A 120 40.46 -9.14 29.72
N ILE A 121 39.18 -9.31 29.40
CA ILE A 121 38.52 -10.60 29.32
C ILE A 121 39.13 -11.29 28.09
N ASN A 122 40.16 -12.09 28.31
CA ASN A 122 40.57 -13.09 27.34
C ASN A 122 39.50 -14.19 27.33
N LEU A 123 38.43 -13.95 26.58
CA LEU A 123 37.42 -14.95 26.26
C LEU A 123 38.15 -16.17 25.67
N PRO A 124 38.00 -17.38 26.23
CA PRO A 124 38.62 -18.57 25.67
C PRO A 124 38.02 -18.82 24.28
N ALA A 125 38.77 -18.49 23.23
CA ALA A 125 38.59 -18.84 21.81
C ALA A 125 37.15 -18.79 21.22
N VAL A 126 36.19 -18.08 21.81
CA VAL A 126 34.89 -17.82 21.15
C VAL A 126 35.07 -16.84 19.99
N ASN A 127 36.13 -16.03 20.03
CA ASN A 127 36.54 -15.09 18.99
C ASN A 127 36.90 -15.78 17.64
N SER A 128 37.18 -17.10 17.63
CA SER A 128 37.41 -17.83 16.36
C SER A 128 36.11 -18.30 15.70
N TYR A 129 35.03 -18.45 16.45
CA TYR A 129 33.77 -18.97 15.93
C TYR A 129 32.73 -17.87 15.69
N LEU A 130 32.83 -16.73 16.37
CA LEU A 130 31.89 -15.62 16.23
C LEU A 130 32.59 -14.37 15.67
N ASN A 131 32.36 -14.12 14.38
CA ASN A 131 32.90 -12.94 13.70
C ASN A 131 32.33 -11.65 14.34
N PRO A 132 33.18 -10.68 14.73
CA PRO A 132 32.73 -9.39 15.29
C PRO A 132 31.70 -8.66 14.43
N VAL A 133 31.75 -8.83 13.10
CA VAL A 133 30.78 -8.26 12.16
C VAL A 133 29.41 -8.93 12.32
N VAL A 134 29.38 -10.25 12.54
CA VAL A 134 28.14 -11.01 12.73
C VAL A 134 27.48 -10.62 14.06
N ILE A 135 28.27 -10.46 15.14
CA ILE A 135 27.73 -9.99 16.44
C ILE A 135 27.17 -8.57 16.33
N LYS A 136 27.91 -7.65 15.70
CA LYS A 136 27.44 -6.27 15.50
C LYS A 136 26.21 -6.20 14.60
N GLY A 137 26.18 -6.99 13.53
CA GLY A 137 25.03 -7.11 12.65
C GLY A 137 23.81 -7.69 13.37
N PHE A 138 24.01 -8.72 14.19
CA PHE A 138 22.95 -9.31 15.01
C PHE A 138 22.40 -8.29 16.01
N LEU A 139 23.24 -7.56 16.73
CA LEU A 139 22.80 -6.51 17.66
C LEU A 139 22.06 -5.37 16.95
N PHE A 140 22.55 -4.94 15.78
CA PHE A 140 21.88 -3.90 15.00
C PHE A 140 20.49 -4.37 14.52
N PHE A 141 20.41 -5.61 14.03
CA PHE A 141 19.15 -6.22 13.63
C PHE A 141 18.18 -6.32 14.81
N ASP A 142 18.65 -6.76 15.98
CA ASP A 142 17.83 -6.92 17.19
C ASP A 142 17.30 -5.58 17.71
N VAL A 143 18.10 -4.51 17.64
CA VAL A 143 17.67 -3.15 17.99
C VAL A 143 16.60 -2.64 17.02
N VAL A 144 16.78 -2.85 15.71
CA VAL A 144 15.77 -2.45 14.71
C VAL A 144 14.46 -3.22 14.92
N LEU A 145 14.56 -4.53 15.18
CA LEU A 145 13.40 -5.37 15.47
C LEU A 145 12.68 -4.95 16.74
N GLY A 146 13.45 -4.64 17.80
CA GLY A 146 12.93 -4.10 19.05
C GLY A 146 12.19 -2.78 18.86
N LEU A 147 12.73 -1.86 18.04
CA LEU A 147 12.08 -0.59 17.73
C LEU A 147 10.78 -0.79 16.94
N PHE A 148 10.78 -1.70 15.97
CA PHE A 148 9.58 -2.03 15.19
C PHE A 148 8.48 -2.65 16.05
N PHE A 149 8.84 -3.57 16.95
CA PHE A 149 7.89 -4.14 17.90
C PHE A 149 7.35 -3.10 18.88
N LEU A 150 8.22 -2.21 19.36
CA LEU A 150 7.85 -1.13 20.27
C LEU A 150 6.87 -0.15 19.58
N ASP A 151 7.16 0.26 18.34
CA ASP A 151 6.26 1.09 17.53
C ASP A 151 4.91 0.39 17.31
N HIS A 152 4.91 -0.89 16.94
CA HIS A 152 3.69 -1.67 16.79
C HIS A 152 2.88 -1.76 18.09
N TYR A 153 3.55 -1.98 19.22
CA TYR A 153 2.92 -2.07 20.54
C TYR A 153 2.29 -0.74 20.97
N PHE A 154 3.02 0.37 20.80
CA PHE A 154 2.50 1.72 21.09
C PHE A 154 1.31 2.07 20.20
N ARG A 155 1.37 1.73 18.90
CA ARG A 155 0.26 1.99 17.97
C ARG A 155 -0.99 1.22 18.37
N LYS A 156 -0.87 -0.04 18.77
CA LYS A 156 -2.03 -0.79 19.26
C LYS A 156 -2.61 -0.17 20.55
N TRP A 157 -1.76 0.18 21.49
CA TRP A 157 -2.18 0.74 22.79
C TRP A 157 -2.83 2.13 22.68
N PHE A 158 -2.32 3.00 21.80
CA PHE A 158 -2.86 4.36 21.63
C PHE A 158 -4.18 4.39 20.83
N PHE A 159 -4.37 3.47 19.88
CA PHE A 159 -5.54 3.46 19.00
C PHE A 159 -6.71 2.58 19.47
N GLU A 160 -6.52 1.68 20.45
CA GLU A 160 -7.62 0.89 21.08
C GLU A 160 -8.42 1.67 22.15
N LYS A 161 -8.07 2.94 22.44
CA LYS A 161 -8.74 3.77 23.47
C LYS A 161 -9.74 4.81 22.92
N LYS A 162 -10.24 4.65 21.69
CA LYS A 162 -11.36 5.45 21.16
C LYS A 162 -12.57 4.56 20.86
#